data_AF-A0A0G0A588-F1
#
_entry.id   AF-A0A0G0A588-F1
#
_cell.length_a   1.000
_cell.length_b   1.000
_cell.length_c   1.000
_cell.angle_alpha   90.00
_cell.angle_beta   90.00
_cell.angle_gamma   90.00
#
_symmetry.space_group_name_H-M   'P 1'
#
loop_
_entity.id
_entity.type
_entity.pdbx_description
1 polymer ?
#
loop_
_entity_poly.entity_id
_entity_poly.type
_entity_poly.pdbx_seq_one_letter_code
_entity_poly.pdbx_strand_id
1 'polypeptide(L)'
;MSFMGTVLGVLANLTAPTTGVGSFTCQPGHSCWPSLQEWDAFDQTVSGRLKVPVILSSPCFPSSPNFNEEECTSVLSSYGDGFFRQSIHGALQNTAWEGCGNEKCFPGIVPPQGPTCSLGRLSPIYVDVETPDDIAATFAFSKKHDIRIVIKNTGHDYFGRSASANSLAMRTNNLKNMAFEPEFTAHNCPSANKKNIGIIGAGVNAAQAIGFFSKHGMSVTTGACPTVGIAGGFGLGSGHGPLKSSHGLMVDQAVEFDVVTTDGVFRTINECNEPDLFWAMRSGSSGSFAVLVNYKFQLHPEVKWATWRIEATLSPDSPDVTENTVLREILTSASNE
;
A
#
# COMPACT_ATOMS: atom_id res chain seq x y z
N MET A 1 -7.97 -63.78 1.38
CA MET A 1 -6.69 -63.27 1.91
C MET A 1 -5.99 -62.49 0.79
N SER A 2 -5.72 -61.22 1.07
CA SER A 2 -4.64 -60.39 0.48
C SER A 2 -3.35 -61.19 0.19
N PHE A 3 -2.39 -60.80 -0.66
CA PHE A 3 -1.97 -59.52 -1.25
C PHE A 3 -0.95 -59.93 -2.35
N MET A 4 -0.95 -59.34 -3.55
CA MET A 4 0.05 -58.37 -4.06
C MET A 4 0.92 -58.94 -5.20
N GLY A 5 1.15 -58.11 -6.23
CA GLY A 5 2.38 -58.19 -7.04
C GLY A 5 2.24 -57.90 -8.54
N THR A 6 2.46 -56.64 -8.95
CA THR A 6 3.17 -56.20 -10.18
C THR A 6 3.37 -54.68 -10.11
N VAL A 7 4.57 -54.17 -9.82
CA VAL A 7 5.73 -53.84 -10.70
C VAL A 7 5.52 -52.63 -11.61
N LEU A 8 6.51 -51.73 -11.52
CA LEU A 8 6.65 -50.37 -12.03
C LEU A 8 6.37 -50.16 -13.53
N GLY A 9 5.83 -48.97 -13.82
CA GLY A 9 6.04 -48.24 -15.07
C GLY A 9 6.18 -46.74 -14.76
N VAL A 10 7.35 -46.18 -15.08
CA VAL A 10 7.75 -44.78 -14.86
C VAL A 10 7.58 -44.01 -16.17
N LEU A 11 6.77 -42.95 -16.18
CA LEU A 11 7.12 -41.56 -16.55
C LEU A 11 5.88 -40.69 -16.82
N ALA A 12 5.84 -39.59 -16.07
CA ALA A 12 5.35 -38.27 -16.46
C ALA A 12 3.96 -38.16 -17.10
N ASN A 13 2.97 -37.99 -16.23
CA ASN A 13 2.00 -36.91 -16.40
C ASN A 13 1.93 -36.15 -15.08
N LEU A 14 2.83 -35.17 -14.92
CA LEU A 14 2.56 -34.06 -14.01
C LEU A 14 1.38 -33.32 -14.62
N THR A 15 0.17 -33.75 -14.28
CA THR A 15 -0.97 -32.85 -14.31
C THR A 15 -0.61 -31.74 -13.36
N ALA A 16 -0.27 -30.57 -13.93
CA ALA A 16 -0.25 -29.34 -13.16
C ALA A 16 -1.54 -29.33 -12.32
N PRO A 17 -1.47 -29.02 -11.02
CA PRO A 17 -2.69 -28.76 -10.30
C PRO A 17 -3.43 -27.71 -11.12
N THR A 18 -4.72 -27.96 -11.37
CA THR A 18 -5.63 -26.90 -11.76
C THR A 18 -5.57 -25.89 -10.63
N THR A 19 -4.62 -24.96 -10.72
CA THR A 19 -4.63 -23.72 -9.98
C THR A 19 -5.96 -23.12 -10.37
N GLY A 20 -6.92 -23.15 -9.44
CA GLY A 20 -8.16 -22.45 -9.62
C GLY A 20 -7.80 -21.01 -9.93
N VAL A 21 -7.88 -20.65 -11.21
CA VAL A 21 -8.02 -19.27 -11.63
C VAL A 21 -9.44 -18.93 -11.21
N GLY A 22 -9.63 -18.64 -9.93
CA GLY A 22 -10.79 -17.91 -9.48
C GLY A 22 -10.68 -16.54 -10.12
N SER A 23 -11.21 -16.37 -11.33
CA SER A 23 -11.47 -15.03 -11.83
C SER A 23 -12.56 -14.50 -10.93
N PHE A 24 -12.23 -13.58 -10.03
CA PHE A 24 -13.24 -12.79 -9.32
C PHE A 24 -14.09 -12.08 -10.37
N THR A 25 -15.24 -12.66 -10.70
CA THR A 25 -16.07 -12.27 -11.84
C THR A 25 -17.21 -11.36 -11.45
N CYS A 26 -17.50 -11.26 -10.14
CA CYS A 26 -18.62 -10.47 -9.69
C CYS A 26 -18.29 -8.98 -9.65
N GLN A 27 -19.09 -8.18 -10.34
CA GLN A 27 -18.89 -6.75 -10.53
C GLN A 27 -20.18 -5.98 -10.23
N PRO A 28 -20.09 -4.69 -9.86
CA PRO A 28 -21.27 -3.85 -9.68
C PRO A 28 -22.23 -3.93 -10.87
N GLY A 29 -23.52 -4.12 -10.59
CA GLY A 29 -24.56 -4.27 -11.61
C GLY A 29 -24.80 -5.70 -12.11
N HIS A 30 -23.92 -6.66 -11.81
CA HIS A 30 -24.19 -8.07 -12.06
C HIS A 30 -25.19 -8.63 -11.04
N SER A 31 -25.94 -9.68 -11.41
CA SER A 31 -26.89 -10.34 -10.52
C SER A 31 -26.24 -11.04 -9.31
N CYS A 32 -24.95 -11.36 -9.41
CA CYS A 32 -24.16 -11.90 -8.30
C CYS A 32 -23.75 -10.82 -7.29
N TRP A 33 -23.85 -9.52 -7.64
CA TRP A 33 -23.37 -8.44 -6.78
C TRP A 33 -24.24 -8.41 -5.52
N PRO A 34 -23.64 -8.31 -4.32
CA PRO A 34 -24.41 -8.40 -3.09
C PRO A 34 -25.52 -7.36 -3.05
N SER A 35 -26.67 -7.79 -2.55
CA SER A 35 -27.80 -6.91 -2.28
C SER A 35 -27.45 -5.90 -1.18
N LEU A 36 -28.23 -4.82 -1.08
CA LEU A 36 -28.05 -3.82 -0.01
C LEU A 36 -28.10 -4.46 1.38
N GLN A 37 -29.01 -5.42 1.60
CA GLN A 37 -29.13 -6.14 2.88
C GLN A 37 -27.87 -6.94 3.22
N GLU A 38 -27.20 -7.53 2.21
CA GLU A 38 -25.95 -8.26 2.40
C GLU A 38 -24.77 -7.31 2.68
N TRP A 39 -24.75 -6.13 2.04
CA TRP A 39 -23.78 -5.08 2.36
C TRP A 39 -23.99 -4.53 3.78
N ASP A 40 -25.23 -4.30 4.20
CA ASP A 40 -25.55 -3.83 5.55
C ASP A 40 -25.16 -4.86 6.62
N ALA A 41 -25.42 -6.14 6.37
CA ALA A 41 -24.99 -7.22 7.26
C ALA A 41 -23.47 -7.35 7.34
N PHE A 42 -22.78 -7.15 6.20
CA PHE A 42 -21.32 -7.10 6.20
C PHE A 42 -20.77 -5.88 6.93
N ASP A 43 -21.39 -4.71 6.77
CA ASP A 43 -20.98 -3.49 7.48
C ASP A 43 -21.10 -3.68 9.00
N GLN A 44 -22.16 -4.33 9.48
CA GLN A 44 -22.27 -4.72 10.89
C GLN A 44 -21.13 -5.67 11.33
N THR A 45 -20.75 -6.62 10.47
CA THR A 45 -19.65 -7.56 10.74
C THR A 45 -18.30 -6.84 10.88
N VAL A 46 -18.06 -5.80 10.07
CA VAL A 46 -16.88 -4.94 10.16
C VAL A 46 -17.12 -3.69 11.04
N SER A 47 -18.09 -3.73 11.95
CA SER A 47 -18.35 -2.67 12.94
C SER A 47 -18.60 -1.27 12.35
N GLY A 48 -19.29 -1.15 11.21
CA GLY A 48 -19.62 0.14 10.59
C GLY A 48 -18.48 0.73 9.73
N ARG A 49 -17.47 -0.08 9.38
CA ARG A 49 -16.27 0.35 8.65
C ARG A 49 -16.39 0.27 7.13
N LEU A 50 -17.56 -0.10 6.60
CA LEU A 50 -17.83 0.00 5.17
C LEU A 50 -17.98 1.47 4.78
N LYS A 51 -17.36 1.86 3.66
CA LYS A 51 -17.38 3.23 3.13
C LYS A 51 -17.60 3.20 1.63
N VAL A 52 -18.52 4.04 1.17
CA VAL A 52 -18.57 4.47 -0.24
C VAL A 52 -17.56 5.62 -0.38
N PRO A 53 -16.60 5.55 -1.30
CA PRO A 53 -15.57 6.57 -1.40
C PRO A 53 -16.17 7.89 -1.90
N VAL A 54 -15.81 8.98 -1.24
CA VAL A 54 -15.89 10.30 -1.87
C VAL A 54 -14.66 10.44 -2.77
N ILE A 55 -14.90 10.70 -4.06
CA ILE A 55 -13.82 10.99 -5.01
C ILE A 55 -13.34 12.42 -4.71
N LEU A 56 -12.04 12.59 -4.49
CA LEU A 56 -11.46 13.84 -3.98
C LEU A 56 -11.93 15.09 -4.74
N SER A 57 -12.11 14.98 -6.05
CA SER A 57 -12.48 16.09 -6.92
C SER A 57 -13.95 16.14 -7.29
N SER A 58 -14.81 15.25 -6.80
CA SER A 58 -16.23 15.27 -7.16
C SER A 58 -16.94 16.60 -6.88
N PRO A 59 -16.62 17.38 -5.81
CA PRO A 59 -17.22 18.70 -5.61
C PRO A 59 -16.98 19.69 -6.76
N CYS A 60 -15.96 19.48 -7.60
CA CYS A 60 -15.62 20.35 -8.73
C CYS A 60 -16.43 20.11 -10.00
N PHE A 61 -17.33 19.12 -10.03
CA PHE A 61 -18.06 18.76 -11.24
C PHE A 61 -19.55 18.95 -11.05
N PRO A 62 -20.23 19.78 -11.87
CA PRO A 62 -21.68 19.95 -11.82
C PRO A 62 -22.49 18.66 -12.03
N SER A 63 -21.86 17.62 -12.62
CA SER A 63 -22.44 16.29 -12.78
C SER A 63 -22.42 15.44 -11.50
N SER A 64 -21.66 15.85 -10.48
CA SER A 64 -21.57 15.14 -9.22
C SER A 64 -22.73 15.50 -8.28
N PRO A 65 -23.29 14.53 -7.54
CA PRO A 65 -24.33 14.81 -6.54
C PRO A 65 -23.90 15.77 -5.42
N ASN A 66 -22.59 15.85 -5.14
CA ASN A 66 -22.01 16.74 -4.13
C ASN A 66 -21.29 17.95 -4.73
N PHE A 67 -21.70 18.42 -5.92
CA PHE A 67 -21.14 19.63 -6.51
C PHE A 67 -21.24 20.82 -5.54
N ASN A 68 -20.10 21.46 -5.27
CA ASN A 68 -20.00 22.62 -4.39
C ASN A 68 -18.76 23.46 -4.77
N GLU A 69 -18.97 24.71 -5.18
CA GLU A 69 -17.90 25.59 -5.66
C GLU A 69 -16.89 25.99 -4.58
N GLU A 70 -17.35 26.15 -3.33
CA GLU A 70 -16.49 26.49 -2.19
C GLU A 70 -15.60 25.31 -1.79
N GLU A 71 -16.19 24.12 -1.72
CA GLU A 71 -15.46 22.88 -1.47
C GLU A 71 -14.49 22.59 -2.63
N CYS A 72 -14.90 22.82 -3.88
CA CYS A 72 -14.02 22.68 -5.03
C CYS A 72 -12.79 23.59 -4.92
N THR A 73 -12.98 24.85 -4.52
CA THR A 73 -11.86 25.80 -4.33
C THR A 73 -10.86 25.26 -3.29
N SER A 74 -11.36 24.69 -2.20
CA SER A 74 -10.53 24.07 -1.16
C SER A 74 -9.80 22.83 -1.71
N VAL A 75 -10.50 21.97 -2.43
CA VAL A 75 -9.92 20.78 -3.09
C VAL A 75 -8.81 21.16 -4.06
N LEU A 76 -9.05 22.16 -4.93
CA LEU A 76 -8.07 22.61 -5.91
C LEU A 76 -6.80 23.15 -5.25
N SER A 77 -6.93 23.91 -4.16
CA SER A 77 -5.79 24.47 -3.42
C SER A 77 -4.90 23.39 -2.79
N SER A 78 -5.49 22.26 -2.39
CA SER A 78 -4.81 21.16 -1.72
C SER A 78 -4.63 19.93 -2.61
N TYR A 79 -4.95 20.03 -3.90
CA TYR A 79 -5.04 18.87 -4.79
C TYR A 79 -3.72 18.09 -4.88
N GLY A 80 -2.59 18.79 -4.88
CA GLY A 80 -1.25 18.21 -4.88
C GLY A 80 -0.71 17.83 -3.49
N ASP A 81 -1.41 18.15 -2.40
CA ASP A 81 -0.94 17.88 -1.04
C ASP A 81 -1.06 16.39 -0.71
N GLY A 82 0.07 15.74 -0.47
CA GLY A 82 0.09 14.30 -0.25
C GLY A 82 -0.64 13.86 1.02
N PHE A 83 -0.66 14.68 2.08
CA PHE A 83 -1.35 14.32 3.32
C PHE A 83 -2.87 14.40 3.15
N PHE A 84 -3.36 15.44 2.47
CA PHE A 84 -4.75 15.59 2.08
C PHE A 84 -5.20 14.46 1.18
N ARG A 85 -4.43 14.13 0.13
CA ARG A 85 -4.76 12.97 -0.72
C ARG A 85 -4.78 11.65 0.06
N GLN A 86 -3.87 11.47 1.02
CA GLN A 86 -3.82 10.26 1.85
C GLN A 86 -5.04 10.11 2.76
N SER A 87 -5.66 11.22 3.20
CA SER A 87 -6.82 11.19 4.10
C SER A 87 -8.12 10.77 3.38
N ILE A 88 -8.18 10.89 2.06
CA ILE A 88 -9.37 10.58 1.25
C ILE A 88 -9.32 9.14 0.69
N HIS A 89 -10.44 8.40 0.77
CA HIS A 89 -10.56 7.05 0.23
C HIS A 89 -10.40 7.02 -1.29
N GLY A 90 -11.16 7.88 -1.97
CA GLY A 90 -11.19 8.02 -3.43
C GLY A 90 -10.04 8.86 -3.99
N ALA A 91 -8.86 8.74 -3.40
CA ALA A 91 -7.64 9.39 -3.86
C ALA A 91 -6.42 8.46 -3.79
N LEU A 92 -5.49 8.69 -4.70
CA LEU A 92 -4.17 8.10 -4.83
C LEU A 92 -3.15 9.22 -4.95
N GLN A 93 -1.89 8.95 -4.64
CA GLN A 93 -0.81 9.92 -4.81
C GLN A 93 -0.43 10.05 -6.28
N ASN A 94 -0.46 8.93 -7.01
CA ASN A 94 -0.31 8.93 -8.45
C ASN A 94 -1.69 9.02 -9.12
N THR A 95 -2.05 10.23 -9.54
CA THR A 95 -3.36 10.58 -10.13
C THR A 95 -3.67 9.82 -11.41
N ALA A 96 -2.66 9.36 -12.15
CA ALA A 96 -2.86 8.58 -13.37
C ALA A 96 -3.66 7.29 -13.11
N TRP A 97 -3.54 6.72 -11.90
CA TRP A 97 -4.23 5.50 -11.50
C TRP A 97 -5.65 5.73 -10.95
N GLU A 98 -6.13 6.96 -10.92
CA GLU A 98 -7.53 7.27 -10.56
C GLU A 98 -8.44 7.15 -11.78
N GLY A 99 -7.90 7.36 -12.99
CA GLY A 99 -8.64 7.24 -14.24
C GLY A 99 -8.61 5.83 -14.87
N CYS A 100 -9.67 5.50 -15.61
CA CYS A 100 -9.80 4.33 -16.47
C CYS A 100 -10.34 4.74 -17.86
N GLY A 101 -9.44 5.00 -18.81
CA GLY A 101 -9.85 5.51 -20.12
C GLY A 101 -10.54 6.87 -20.01
N ASN A 102 -11.82 6.95 -20.40
CA ASN A 102 -12.62 8.18 -20.28
C ASN A 102 -13.22 8.37 -18.88
N GLU A 103 -13.26 7.33 -18.05
CA GLU A 103 -13.75 7.42 -16.67
C GLU A 103 -12.67 8.00 -15.76
N LYS A 104 -12.87 9.22 -15.29
CA LYS A 104 -11.94 9.98 -14.45
C LYS A 104 -12.68 11.09 -13.72
N CYS A 105 -11.98 11.76 -12.82
CA CYS A 105 -12.49 12.92 -12.08
C CYS A 105 -11.35 13.94 -11.84
N PHE A 106 -10.75 14.48 -12.90
CA PHE A 106 -9.63 15.42 -12.81
C PHE A 106 -10.09 16.89 -12.92
N PRO A 107 -9.90 17.75 -11.90
CA PRO A 107 -10.55 19.05 -11.78
C PRO A 107 -9.81 20.16 -12.55
N GLY A 108 -9.28 19.87 -13.74
CA GLY A 108 -8.59 20.86 -14.57
C GLY A 108 -7.09 21.01 -14.32
N ILE A 109 -6.55 20.49 -13.21
CA ILE A 109 -5.11 20.60 -12.88
C ILE A 109 -4.26 19.54 -13.59
N VAL A 110 -4.85 18.40 -13.95
CA VAL A 110 -4.14 17.26 -14.56
C VAL A 110 -4.73 16.92 -15.94
N PRO A 111 -3.93 16.86 -17.02
CA PRO A 111 -4.38 16.40 -18.33
C PRO A 111 -4.50 14.86 -18.41
N PRO A 112 -5.43 14.30 -19.22
CA PRO A 112 -6.52 14.99 -19.92
C PRO A 112 -7.68 15.30 -18.99
N GLN A 113 -8.25 16.50 -19.09
CA GLN A 113 -9.43 16.92 -18.32
C GLN A 113 -10.70 16.22 -18.85
N GLY A 114 -11.72 16.10 -18.01
CA GLY A 114 -13.03 15.56 -18.39
C GLY A 114 -14.16 16.51 -17.97
N PRO A 115 -15.31 16.53 -18.66
CA PRO A 115 -16.46 17.34 -18.25
C PRO A 115 -17.27 16.69 -17.11
N THR A 116 -17.00 15.43 -16.81
CA THR A 116 -17.73 14.63 -15.82
C THR A 116 -16.80 14.01 -14.80
N CYS A 117 -17.32 13.78 -13.59
CA CYS A 117 -16.64 13.00 -12.56
C CYS A 117 -17.16 11.57 -12.57
N SER A 118 -16.23 10.61 -12.54
CA SER A 118 -16.53 9.18 -12.45
C SER A 118 -15.44 8.48 -11.66
N LEU A 119 -15.78 7.28 -11.17
CA LEU A 119 -14.94 6.51 -10.24
C LEU A 119 -13.62 6.03 -10.87
N GLY A 120 -13.64 5.74 -12.18
CA GLY A 120 -12.48 5.24 -12.90
C GLY A 120 -11.93 3.95 -12.30
N ARG A 121 -10.66 3.97 -11.89
CA ARG A 121 -9.99 2.78 -11.33
C ARG A 121 -10.16 2.61 -9.82
N LEU A 122 -10.83 3.54 -9.15
CA LEU A 122 -11.05 3.44 -7.71
C LEU A 122 -12.06 2.32 -7.40
N SER A 123 -11.90 1.67 -6.24
CA SER A 123 -12.87 0.67 -5.78
C SER A 123 -14.19 1.36 -5.40
N PRO A 124 -15.37 0.82 -5.75
CA PRO A 124 -16.66 1.41 -5.37
C PRO A 124 -16.96 1.32 -3.87
N ILE A 125 -16.31 0.41 -3.16
CA ILE A 125 -16.52 0.18 -1.74
C ILE A 125 -15.18 -0.06 -1.06
N TYR A 126 -15.00 0.53 0.11
CA TYR A 126 -13.83 0.36 0.97
C TYR A 126 -14.26 -0.19 2.33
N VAL A 127 -13.41 -1.01 2.93
CA VAL A 127 -13.41 -1.32 4.36
C VAL A 127 -12.26 -0.52 4.98
N ASP A 128 -12.57 0.41 5.87
CA ASP A 128 -11.56 1.11 6.67
C ASP A 128 -11.07 0.18 7.78
N VAL A 129 -10.02 -0.57 7.50
CA VAL A 129 -9.51 -1.60 8.40
C VAL A 129 -8.91 -0.97 9.66
N GLU A 130 -9.39 -1.40 10.82
CA GLU A 130 -8.85 -1.03 12.13
C GLU A 130 -8.39 -2.26 12.93
N THR A 131 -8.90 -3.45 12.62
CA THR A 131 -8.51 -4.69 13.30
C THR A 131 -8.18 -5.82 12.31
N PRO A 132 -7.45 -6.86 12.76
CA PRO A 132 -7.29 -8.09 11.97
C PRO A 132 -8.62 -8.75 11.57
N ASP A 133 -9.64 -8.64 12.42
CA ASP A 133 -10.95 -9.24 12.18
C ASP A 133 -11.67 -8.59 10.99
N ASP A 134 -11.48 -7.29 10.76
CA ASP A 134 -12.00 -6.62 9.56
C ASP A 134 -11.44 -7.25 8.29
N ILE A 135 -10.15 -7.57 8.29
CA ILE A 135 -9.47 -8.23 7.16
C ILE A 135 -10.01 -9.64 6.96
N ALA A 136 -10.12 -10.42 8.04
CA ALA A 136 -10.63 -11.78 7.99
C ALA A 136 -12.06 -11.83 7.48
N ALA A 137 -12.93 -10.95 7.99
CA ALA A 137 -14.32 -10.80 7.53
C ALA A 137 -14.37 -10.39 6.05
N THR A 138 -13.49 -9.48 5.62
CA THR A 138 -13.41 -9.06 4.21
C THR A 138 -13.02 -10.20 3.28
N PHE A 139 -12.06 -11.04 3.67
CA PHE A 139 -11.72 -12.24 2.90
C PHE A 139 -12.89 -13.22 2.81
N ALA A 140 -13.58 -13.48 3.93
CA ALA A 140 -14.75 -14.36 3.95
C ALA A 140 -15.87 -13.84 3.03
N PHE A 141 -16.16 -12.53 3.10
CA PHE A 141 -17.17 -11.88 2.27
C PHE A 141 -16.81 -11.91 0.79
N SER A 142 -15.57 -11.53 0.44
CA SER A 142 -15.07 -11.57 -0.94
C SER A 142 -15.14 -12.97 -1.54
N LYS A 143 -14.74 -14.01 -0.78
CA LYS A 143 -14.81 -15.41 -1.22
C LYS A 143 -16.25 -15.88 -1.42
N LYS A 144 -17.17 -15.48 -0.54
CA LYS A 144 -18.60 -15.82 -0.64
C LYS A 144 -19.25 -15.22 -1.89
N HIS A 145 -18.85 -14.01 -2.27
CA HIS A 145 -19.50 -13.23 -3.33
C HIS A 145 -18.68 -13.12 -4.62
N ASP A 146 -17.53 -13.80 -4.70
CA ASP A 146 -16.63 -13.76 -5.86
C ASP A 146 -16.21 -12.34 -6.29
N ILE A 147 -15.95 -11.48 -5.29
CA ILE A 147 -15.56 -10.07 -5.50
C ILE A 147 -14.06 -9.90 -5.37
N ARG A 148 -13.45 -9.19 -6.33
CA ARG A 148 -12.03 -8.88 -6.30
C ARG A 148 -11.67 -8.00 -5.10
N ILE A 149 -10.59 -8.34 -4.40
CA ILE A 149 -10.00 -7.49 -3.35
C ILE A 149 -8.90 -6.58 -3.90
N VAL A 150 -8.80 -5.39 -3.34
CA VAL A 150 -7.65 -4.48 -3.46
C VAL A 150 -7.18 -4.11 -2.06
N ILE A 151 -5.87 -3.95 -1.85
CA ILE A 151 -5.32 -3.44 -0.60
C ILE A 151 -4.76 -2.05 -0.86
N LYS A 152 -5.26 -1.04 -0.13
CA LYS A 152 -4.78 0.34 -0.21
C LYS A 152 -4.25 0.80 1.14
N ASN A 153 -2.98 1.16 1.18
CA ASN A 153 -2.42 1.89 2.32
C ASN A 153 -2.55 3.41 2.06
N THR A 154 -1.51 4.02 1.48
CA THR A 154 -1.43 5.48 1.26
C THR A 154 -1.76 5.91 -0.17
N GLY A 155 -1.84 4.96 -1.11
CA GLY A 155 -2.07 5.23 -2.53
C GLY A 155 -0.83 5.68 -3.31
N HIS A 156 0.38 5.45 -2.79
CA HIS A 156 1.67 5.79 -3.41
C HIS A 156 2.10 4.89 -4.59
N ASP A 157 1.32 3.85 -4.92
CA ASP A 157 1.79 2.83 -5.84
C ASP A 157 1.92 3.34 -7.29
N TYR A 158 3.14 3.29 -7.83
CA TYR A 158 3.43 3.71 -9.21
C TYR A 158 2.88 2.76 -10.27
N PHE A 159 2.49 1.53 -9.91
CA PHE A 159 2.00 0.50 -10.83
C PHE A 159 0.48 0.27 -10.74
N GLY A 160 -0.24 1.11 -9.97
CA GLY A 160 -1.69 1.02 -9.83
C GLY A 160 -2.17 -0.21 -9.05
N ARG A 161 -1.30 -0.87 -8.28
CA ARG A 161 -1.62 -2.10 -7.54
C ARG A 161 -2.58 -1.87 -6.37
N SER A 162 -2.70 -0.63 -5.90
CA SER A 162 -3.62 -0.22 -4.82
C SER A 162 -4.96 0.34 -5.32
N ALA A 163 -5.30 0.14 -6.60
CA ALA A 163 -6.57 0.58 -7.18
C ALA A 163 -7.01 -0.33 -8.33
N SER A 164 -8.26 -0.80 -8.25
CA SER A 164 -8.92 -1.53 -9.33
C SER A 164 -10.39 -1.18 -9.37
N ALA A 165 -10.91 -0.93 -10.57
CA ALA A 165 -12.35 -0.93 -10.81
C ALA A 165 -12.96 -2.27 -10.37
N ASN A 166 -14.26 -2.25 -10.07
CA ASN A 166 -15.06 -3.45 -9.77
C ASN A 166 -14.48 -4.31 -8.64
N SER A 167 -14.10 -3.68 -7.53
CA SER A 167 -13.44 -4.35 -6.40
C SER A 167 -13.93 -3.87 -5.05
N LEU A 168 -13.62 -4.64 -4.01
CA LEU A 168 -13.75 -4.27 -2.60
C LEU A 168 -12.35 -3.94 -2.07
N ALA A 169 -12.11 -2.70 -1.64
CA ALA A 169 -10.81 -2.30 -1.14
C ALA A 169 -10.70 -2.41 0.38
N MET A 170 -9.63 -3.00 0.89
CA MET A 170 -9.21 -2.88 2.28
C MET A 170 -8.28 -1.68 2.41
N ARG A 171 -8.70 -0.66 3.15
CA ARG A 171 -7.88 0.51 3.46
C ARG A 171 -7.19 0.31 4.80
N THR A 172 -5.90 -0.02 4.80
CA THR A 172 -5.13 -0.30 6.03
C THR A 172 -4.60 0.95 6.72
N ASN A 173 -4.94 2.14 6.23
CA ASN A 173 -4.38 3.41 6.69
C ASN A 173 -4.65 3.67 8.18
N ASN A 174 -5.76 3.18 8.74
CA ASN A 174 -6.13 3.41 10.14
C ASN A 174 -5.36 2.51 11.14
N LEU A 175 -4.59 1.52 10.66
CA LEU A 175 -3.69 0.73 11.51
C LEU A 175 -2.46 1.56 11.91
N LYS A 176 -2.62 2.43 12.92
CA LYS A 176 -1.63 3.42 13.36
C LYS A 176 -0.82 3.04 14.61
N ASN A 177 -0.87 1.78 15.03
CA ASN A 177 -0.11 1.30 16.19
C ASN A 177 1.39 1.64 16.04
N MET A 178 2.04 2.10 17.11
CA MET A 178 3.48 2.38 17.12
C MET A 178 4.05 2.07 18.51
N ALA A 179 5.12 1.28 18.56
CA ALA A 179 5.82 0.96 19.81
C ALA A 179 7.33 0.82 19.57
N PHE A 180 8.10 1.06 20.63
CA PHE A 180 9.55 0.86 20.67
C PHE A 180 9.88 -0.16 21.77
N GLU A 181 10.55 -1.23 21.38
CA GLU A 181 10.97 -2.31 22.27
C GLU A 181 12.51 -2.31 22.39
N PRO A 182 13.08 -1.85 23.52
CA PRO A 182 14.53 -1.84 23.71
C PRO A 182 15.10 -3.26 23.78
N GLU A 183 14.35 -4.21 24.34
CA GLU A 183 14.64 -5.64 24.36
C GLU A 183 13.42 -6.38 23.83
N PHE A 184 13.55 -7.04 22.69
CA PHE A 184 12.45 -7.68 21.99
C PHE A 184 12.60 -9.20 22.00
N THR A 185 11.54 -9.88 22.43
CA THR A 185 11.42 -11.33 22.33
C THR A 185 10.53 -11.68 21.14
N ALA A 186 11.10 -12.35 20.14
CA ALA A 186 10.38 -12.79 18.97
C ALA A 186 9.44 -13.96 19.31
N HIS A 187 8.28 -13.96 18.67
CA HIS A 187 7.25 -14.96 18.84
C HIS A 187 7.73 -16.34 18.37
N ASN A 188 7.89 -17.28 19.30
CA ASN A 188 8.34 -18.65 19.05
C ASN A 188 9.65 -18.77 18.24
N CYS A 189 10.51 -17.74 18.26
CA CYS A 189 11.76 -17.73 17.51
C CYS A 189 12.90 -17.09 18.33
N PRO A 190 13.43 -17.77 19.37
CA PRO A 190 14.45 -17.19 20.23
C PRO A 190 15.71 -16.69 19.50
N SER A 191 16.05 -17.25 18.32
CA SER A 191 17.15 -16.79 17.47
C SER A 191 16.93 -15.40 16.88
N ALA A 192 15.66 -14.98 16.74
CA ALA A 192 15.28 -13.66 16.22
C ALA A 192 15.10 -12.61 17.33
N ASN A 193 15.39 -12.95 18.60
CA ASN A 193 15.43 -11.97 19.69
C ASN A 193 16.47 -10.89 19.39
N LYS A 194 16.08 -9.62 19.55
CA LYS A 194 16.90 -8.46 19.18
C LYS A 194 16.68 -7.31 20.14
N LYS A 195 17.51 -6.29 20.01
CA LYS A 195 17.36 -5.02 20.71
C LYS A 195 16.86 -3.95 19.76
N ASN A 196 16.23 -2.92 20.32
CA ASN A 196 15.81 -1.74 19.58
C ASN A 196 14.89 -2.07 18.40
N ILE A 197 13.79 -2.76 18.68
CA ILE A 197 12.80 -3.10 17.67
C ILE A 197 11.72 -2.02 17.63
N GLY A 198 11.46 -1.51 16.43
CA GLY A 198 10.29 -0.70 16.13
C GLY A 198 9.13 -1.60 15.73
N ILE A 199 7.95 -1.32 16.27
CA ILE A 199 6.70 -1.95 15.86
C ILE A 199 5.82 -0.85 15.29
N ILE A 200 5.38 -1.00 14.05
CA ILE A 200 4.44 -0.06 13.42
C ILE A 200 3.30 -0.80 12.74
N GLY A 201 2.10 -0.26 12.86
CA GLY A 201 0.92 -0.74 12.13
C GLY A 201 1.04 -0.43 10.64
N ALA A 202 0.34 -1.21 9.82
CA ALA A 202 0.41 -1.11 8.37
C ALA A 202 0.04 0.28 7.81
N GLY A 203 -0.71 1.08 8.56
CA GLY A 203 -1.12 2.42 8.18
C GLY A 203 -0.08 3.51 8.43
N VAL A 204 0.98 3.25 9.20
CA VAL A 204 1.96 4.27 9.62
C VAL A 204 2.78 4.77 8.42
N ASN A 205 2.78 6.10 8.22
CA ASN A 205 3.59 6.75 7.19
C ASN A 205 4.95 7.22 7.72
N ALA A 206 5.82 7.67 6.82
CA ALA A 206 7.19 8.02 7.14
C ALA A 206 7.30 9.19 8.13
N ALA A 207 6.52 10.25 7.96
CA ALA A 207 6.50 11.37 8.90
C ALA A 207 6.11 10.92 10.32
N GLN A 208 5.11 10.04 10.43
CA GLN A 208 4.67 9.50 11.72
C GLN A 208 5.75 8.65 12.39
N ALA A 209 6.36 7.71 11.65
CA ALA A 209 7.39 6.84 12.22
C ALA A 209 8.63 7.62 12.64
N ILE A 210 9.11 8.56 11.81
CA ILE A 210 10.26 9.41 12.15
C ILE A 210 9.96 10.23 13.42
N GLY A 211 8.79 10.87 13.46
CA GLY A 211 8.38 11.68 14.62
C GLY A 211 8.17 10.87 15.90
N PHE A 212 7.88 9.58 15.79
CA PHE A 212 7.75 8.67 16.93
C PHE A 212 9.13 8.19 17.41
N PHE A 213 9.93 7.57 16.53
CA PHE A 213 11.18 6.92 16.92
C PHE A 213 12.32 7.88 17.28
N SER A 214 12.34 9.11 16.74
CA SER A 214 13.33 10.12 17.13
C SER A 214 13.23 10.49 18.61
N LYS A 215 12.04 10.43 19.21
CA LYS A 215 11.83 10.64 20.66
C LYS A 215 12.52 9.58 21.52
N HIS A 216 12.84 8.44 20.92
CA HIS A 216 13.57 7.35 21.55
C HIS A 216 15.06 7.34 21.16
N GLY A 217 15.54 8.38 20.45
CA GLY A 217 16.92 8.43 19.96
C GLY A 217 17.21 7.41 18.85
N MET A 218 16.18 7.00 18.13
CA MET A 218 16.25 5.95 17.12
C MET A 218 15.93 6.50 15.72
N SER A 219 16.74 6.09 14.75
CA SER A 219 16.50 6.25 13.33
C SER A 219 15.73 5.06 12.75
N VAL A 220 14.80 5.37 11.85
CA VAL A 220 14.00 4.41 11.08
C VAL A 220 14.39 4.50 9.60
N THR A 221 14.48 3.36 8.93
CA THR A 221 14.71 3.32 7.48
C THR A 221 13.47 3.78 6.73
N THR A 222 13.55 4.92 6.05
CA THR A 222 12.43 5.51 5.28
C THR A 222 12.84 5.92 3.89
N GLY A 223 11.87 6.19 3.01
CA GLY A 223 12.10 6.85 1.73
C GLY A 223 12.15 8.38 1.86
N ALA A 224 12.23 9.06 0.71
CA ALA A 224 12.27 10.52 0.65
C ALA A 224 10.92 11.21 0.91
N CYS A 225 9.81 10.54 0.59
CA CYS A 225 8.48 11.14 0.68
C CYS A 225 7.83 10.88 2.06
N PRO A 226 7.46 11.92 2.82
CA PRO A 226 6.95 11.77 4.19
C PRO A 226 5.60 11.04 4.28
N THR A 227 4.82 11.01 3.21
CA THR A 227 3.49 10.40 3.13
C THR A 227 3.52 8.93 2.72
N VAL A 228 4.71 8.37 2.42
CA VAL A 228 4.85 6.94 2.08
C VAL A 228 4.53 6.08 3.31
N GLY A 229 3.69 5.07 3.12
CA GLY A 229 3.40 4.07 4.15
C GLY A 229 4.58 3.13 4.31
N ILE A 230 5.29 3.22 5.44
CA ILE A 230 6.51 2.42 5.67
C ILE A 230 6.14 0.94 5.75
N ALA A 231 5.16 0.60 6.58
CA ALA A 231 4.63 -0.76 6.71
C ALA A 231 3.59 -1.06 5.63
N GLY A 232 4.04 -1.02 4.38
CA GLY A 232 3.22 -1.35 3.21
C GLY A 232 4.10 -1.70 2.03
N GLY A 233 3.74 -1.22 0.85
CA GLY A 233 4.52 -1.46 -0.37
C GLY A 233 5.99 -1.05 -0.28
N PHE A 234 6.33 -0.05 0.55
CA PHE A 234 7.71 0.35 0.79
C PHE A 234 8.50 -0.74 1.52
N GLY A 235 8.14 -1.06 2.76
CA GLY A 235 8.89 -2.02 3.58
C GLY A 235 8.80 -3.47 3.09
N LEU A 236 7.65 -3.91 2.58
CA LEU A 236 7.48 -5.25 2.00
C LEU A 236 8.12 -5.38 0.61
N GLY A 237 8.30 -4.25 -0.08
CA GLY A 237 8.77 -4.21 -1.45
C GLY A 237 10.30 -4.14 -1.59
N SER A 238 10.96 -3.43 -0.68
CA SER A 238 12.41 -3.27 -0.56
C SER A 238 12.65 -2.14 0.44
N GLY A 239 12.29 -0.93 0.03
CA GLY A 239 12.37 0.29 0.83
C GLY A 239 13.79 0.84 0.93
N HIS A 240 14.17 1.67 -0.04
CA HIS A 240 15.46 2.35 -0.05
C HIS A 240 15.39 3.73 0.61
N GLY A 241 16.53 4.20 1.12
CA GLY A 241 16.63 5.48 1.81
C GLY A 241 18.05 5.83 2.21
N PRO A 242 18.25 6.96 2.92
CA PRO A 242 19.56 7.42 3.36
C PRO A 242 20.34 6.41 4.22
N LEU A 243 19.63 5.55 4.96
CA LEU A 243 20.24 4.53 5.81
C LEU A 243 20.70 3.28 5.04
N LYS A 244 20.39 3.15 3.75
CA LYS A 244 20.66 1.93 2.96
C LYS A 244 22.13 1.52 2.97
N SER A 245 23.04 2.47 2.80
CA SER A 245 24.49 2.18 2.70
C SER A 245 25.08 1.65 4.01
N SER A 246 24.55 2.08 5.16
CA SER A 246 25.05 1.71 6.47
C SER A 246 24.31 0.52 7.09
N HIS A 247 23.02 0.37 6.78
CA HIS A 247 22.13 -0.55 7.49
C HIS A 247 21.35 -1.50 6.59
N GLY A 248 21.39 -1.33 5.26
CA GLY A 248 20.58 -2.10 4.32
C GLY A 248 19.20 -1.48 4.07
N LEU A 249 18.39 -2.18 3.28
CA LEU A 249 17.04 -1.76 2.90
C LEU A 249 16.06 -1.93 4.08
N MET A 250 14.86 -1.34 3.99
CA MET A 250 13.81 -1.52 5.00
C MET A 250 13.43 -3.00 5.16
N VAL A 251 13.39 -3.73 4.04
CA VAL A 251 13.08 -5.16 4.00
C VAL A 251 14.13 -6.00 4.75
N ASP A 252 15.39 -5.57 4.75
CA ASP A 252 16.49 -6.23 5.47
C ASP A 252 16.35 -6.02 7.01
N GLN A 253 15.58 -5.02 7.43
CA GLN A 253 15.33 -4.75 8.85
C GLN A 253 14.23 -5.63 9.46
N ALA A 254 13.48 -6.37 8.64
CA ALA A 254 12.34 -7.16 9.11
C ALA A 254 12.75 -8.24 10.12
N VAL A 255 12.02 -8.31 11.23
CA VAL A 255 12.17 -9.34 12.26
C VAL A 255 10.91 -10.19 12.32
N GLU A 256 9.74 -9.57 12.38
CA GLU A 256 8.45 -10.25 12.33
C GLU A 256 7.41 -9.44 11.58
N PHE A 257 6.41 -10.14 11.05
CA PHE A 257 5.16 -9.54 10.60
C PHE A 257 3.99 -10.13 11.35
N ASP A 258 3.05 -9.28 11.73
CA ASP A 258 1.70 -9.71 12.04
C ASP A 258 0.87 -9.57 10.76
N VAL A 259 0.24 -10.65 10.33
CA VAL A 259 -0.47 -10.71 9.05
C VAL A 259 -1.81 -11.44 9.19
N VAL A 260 -2.73 -11.16 8.27
CA VAL A 260 -3.91 -12.01 8.03
C VAL A 260 -3.76 -12.62 6.64
N THR A 261 -3.75 -13.94 6.54
CA THR A 261 -3.67 -14.61 5.23
C THR A 261 -5.04 -14.82 4.62
N THR A 262 -5.09 -15.31 3.40
CA THR A 262 -6.34 -15.45 2.61
C THR A 262 -7.34 -16.46 3.19
N ASP A 263 -6.90 -17.30 4.13
CA ASP A 263 -7.77 -18.17 4.93
C ASP A 263 -8.48 -17.43 6.08
N GLY A 264 -8.21 -16.13 6.26
CA GLY A 264 -8.77 -15.30 7.32
C GLY A 264 -8.11 -15.46 8.68
N VAL A 265 -6.97 -16.16 8.77
CA VAL A 265 -6.29 -16.41 10.06
C VAL A 265 -5.16 -15.40 10.28
N PHE A 266 -5.19 -14.75 11.46
CA PHE A 266 -4.12 -13.91 11.96
C PHE A 266 -2.91 -14.76 12.37
N ARG A 267 -1.71 -14.35 11.95
CA ARG A 267 -0.45 -15.03 12.22
C ARG A 267 0.64 -14.02 12.55
N THR A 268 1.52 -14.39 13.48
CA THR A 268 2.83 -13.75 13.62
C THR A 268 3.88 -14.63 12.95
N ILE A 269 4.47 -14.10 11.88
CA ILE A 269 5.42 -14.82 11.02
C ILE A 269 6.82 -14.23 11.15
N ASN A 270 7.81 -15.11 11.13
CA ASN A 270 9.24 -14.80 11.19
C ASN A 270 10.05 -15.97 10.58
N GLU A 271 11.36 -15.94 10.75
CA GLU A 271 12.29 -16.94 10.21
C GLU A 271 12.16 -18.36 10.81
N CYS A 272 11.50 -18.54 11.97
CA CYS A 272 11.33 -19.85 12.60
C CYS A 272 9.96 -20.48 12.37
N ASN A 273 8.90 -19.68 12.26
CA ASN A 273 7.52 -20.18 12.36
C ASN A 273 6.89 -20.44 10.98
N GLU A 274 7.05 -19.47 10.07
CA GLU A 274 6.48 -19.47 8.72
C GLU A 274 7.52 -18.88 7.75
N PRO A 275 8.71 -19.50 7.64
CA PRO A 275 9.88 -18.90 6.98
C PRO A 275 9.64 -18.57 5.51
N ASP A 276 8.87 -19.40 4.80
CA ASP A 276 8.58 -19.20 3.38
C ASP A 276 7.68 -17.98 3.17
N LEU A 277 6.64 -17.83 3.99
CA LEU A 277 5.76 -16.65 3.94
C LEU A 277 6.51 -15.39 4.41
N PHE A 278 7.34 -15.50 5.45
CA PHE A 278 8.18 -14.40 5.91
C PHE A 278 9.20 -13.95 4.85
N TRP A 279 9.79 -14.90 4.10
CA TRP A 279 10.63 -14.60 2.95
C TRP A 279 9.83 -13.96 1.80
N ALA A 280 8.65 -14.50 1.47
CA ALA A 280 7.80 -13.98 0.41
C ALA A 280 7.27 -12.56 0.70
N MET A 281 6.91 -12.27 1.96
CA MET A 281 6.51 -10.93 2.37
C MET A 281 7.64 -9.90 2.25
N ARG A 282 8.88 -10.35 2.04
CA ARG A 282 10.10 -9.55 1.83
C ARG A 282 10.53 -9.50 0.35
N SER A 283 9.64 -9.76 -0.60
CA SER A 283 10.02 -10.07 -2.00
C SER A 283 9.55 -9.09 -3.10
N GLY A 284 9.15 -7.86 -2.80
CA GLY A 284 8.70 -6.91 -3.86
C GLY A 284 7.20 -6.96 -4.19
N SER A 285 6.53 -8.06 -3.85
CA SER A 285 5.12 -8.36 -4.18
C SER A 285 4.17 -8.02 -3.03
N SER A 286 4.27 -6.79 -2.50
CA SER A 286 3.43 -6.32 -1.39
C SER A 286 1.94 -6.48 -1.68
N GLY A 287 1.20 -7.13 -0.78
CA GLY A 287 -0.24 -7.37 -0.90
C GLY A 287 -0.63 -8.63 -1.69
N SER A 288 0.33 -9.47 -2.09
CA SER A 288 0.05 -10.72 -2.84
C SER A 288 -0.04 -11.97 -1.97
N PHE A 289 0.63 -11.99 -0.81
CA PHE A 289 0.74 -13.20 0.03
C PHE A 289 -0.14 -13.14 1.29
N ALA A 290 -0.21 -11.98 1.95
CA ALA A 290 -1.04 -11.73 3.11
C ALA A 290 -1.27 -10.21 3.28
N VAL A 291 -2.26 -9.84 4.09
CA VAL A 291 -2.46 -8.44 4.50
C VAL A 291 -1.63 -8.19 5.76
N LEU A 292 -0.74 -7.21 5.69
CA LEU A 292 0.06 -6.80 6.84
C LEU A 292 -0.81 -6.05 7.86
N VAL A 293 -0.62 -6.38 9.14
CA VAL A 293 -1.19 -5.68 10.30
C VAL A 293 -0.11 -4.87 11.01
N ASN A 294 0.98 -5.51 11.44
CA ASN A 294 2.14 -4.85 12.06
C ASN A 294 3.45 -5.30 11.40
N TYR A 295 4.39 -4.37 11.31
CA TYR A 295 5.78 -4.59 10.91
C TYR A 295 6.67 -4.42 12.13
N LYS A 296 7.41 -5.47 12.51
CA LYS A 296 8.41 -5.44 13.59
C LYS A 296 9.80 -5.45 12.98
N PHE A 297 10.62 -4.43 13.25
CA PHE A 297 11.87 -4.22 12.52
C PHE A 297 12.99 -3.61 13.36
N GLN A 298 14.22 -3.86 12.93
CA GLN A 298 15.42 -3.29 13.53
C GLN A 298 15.47 -1.77 13.34
N LEU A 299 15.55 -1.04 14.44
CA LEU A 299 15.91 0.37 14.47
C LEU A 299 17.41 0.54 14.71
N HIS A 300 17.94 1.71 14.33
CA HIS A 300 19.35 2.05 14.49
C HIS A 300 19.50 3.32 15.33
N PRO A 301 20.45 3.41 16.28
CA PRO A 301 20.67 4.63 17.04
C PRO A 301 20.83 5.84 16.13
N GLU A 302 20.23 6.96 16.51
CA GLU A 302 20.30 8.17 15.71
C GLU A 302 21.74 8.69 15.60
N VAL A 303 22.15 8.99 14.37
CA VAL A 303 23.43 9.62 14.07
C VAL A 303 23.18 11.05 13.63
N LYS A 304 24.05 11.96 14.07
CA LYS A 304 24.02 13.34 13.59
C LYS A 304 24.49 13.35 12.14
N TRP A 305 23.68 13.93 11.26
CA TRP A 305 24.03 14.13 9.85
C TRP A 305 23.53 15.51 9.41
N ALA A 306 24.25 16.12 8.47
CA ALA A 306 23.93 17.44 7.95
C ALA A 306 23.42 17.31 6.51
N THR A 307 22.31 17.99 6.20
CA THR A 307 21.80 18.11 4.84
C THR A 307 22.12 19.50 4.32
N TRP A 308 22.68 19.58 3.13
CA TRP A 308 22.95 20.84 2.43
C TRP A 308 22.11 20.85 1.15
N ARG A 309 21.41 21.97 0.91
CA ARG A 309 20.68 22.21 -0.35
C ARG A 309 21.36 23.38 -1.03
N ILE A 310 21.82 23.15 -2.25
CA ILE A 310 22.38 24.19 -3.11
C ILE A 310 21.30 24.57 -4.10
N GLU A 311 20.91 25.85 -4.11
CA GLU A 311 20.03 26.42 -5.12
C GLU A 311 20.84 27.35 -6.00
N ALA A 312 20.75 27.15 -7.32
CA ALA A 312 21.46 27.96 -8.29
C ALA A 312 20.48 28.43 -9.37
N THR A 313 20.53 29.72 -9.72
CA THR A 313 19.83 30.27 -10.88
C THR A 313 20.77 30.20 -12.07
N LEU A 314 20.35 29.51 -13.13
CA LEU A 314 21.12 29.40 -14.36
C LEU A 314 20.77 30.57 -15.30
N SER A 315 21.78 31.10 -16.00
CA SER A 315 21.60 32.13 -17.02
C SER A 315 22.14 31.65 -18.37
N PRO A 316 21.39 31.77 -19.48
CA PRO A 316 20.03 32.34 -19.55
C PRO A 316 18.99 31.45 -18.85
N ASP A 317 17.91 32.06 -18.37
CA ASP A 317 16.76 31.37 -17.78
C ASP A 317 15.90 30.73 -18.90
N SER A 318 16.51 29.78 -19.61
CA SER A 318 15.88 28.99 -20.66
C SER A 318 15.89 27.52 -20.25
N PRO A 319 14.73 26.83 -20.28
CA PRO A 319 14.65 25.39 -20.09
C PRO A 319 15.14 24.61 -21.33
N ASP A 320 15.42 25.31 -22.44
CA ASP A 320 16.03 24.69 -23.61
C ASP A 320 17.52 24.46 -23.36
N VAL A 321 17.90 23.18 -23.20
CA VAL A 321 19.28 22.75 -23.00
C VAL A 321 20.21 23.12 -24.16
N THR A 322 19.66 23.46 -25.34
CA THR A 322 20.44 23.94 -26.49
C THR A 322 20.84 25.41 -26.34
N GLU A 323 20.07 26.19 -25.57
CA GLU A 323 20.31 27.61 -25.30
C GLU A 323 21.06 27.85 -23.99
N ASN A 324 20.98 26.90 -23.05
CA ASN A 324 21.61 26.97 -21.73
C ASN A 324 22.80 26.01 -21.62
N THR A 325 23.99 26.52 -21.96
CA THR A 325 25.24 25.72 -21.94
C THR A 325 25.59 25.21 -20.54
N VAL A 326 25.31 26.00 -19.50
CA VAL A 326 25.56 25.62 -18.10
C VAL A 326 24.64 24.48 -17.68
N LEU A 327 23.35 24.56 -18.01
CA LEU A 327 22.40 23.46 -17.77
C LEU A 327 22.83 22.19 -18.50
N ARG A 328 23.27 22.32 -19.77
CA ARG A 328 23.77 21.19 -20.55
C ARG A 328 25.00 20.53 -19.91
N GLU A 329 25.97 21.31 -19.46
CA GLU A 329 27.18 20.81 -18.80
C GLU A 329 26.87 20.12 -17.46
N ILE A 330 25.96 20.69 -16.66
CA ILE A 330 25.51 20.09 -15.40
C ILE A 330 24.84 18.74 -15.68
N LEU A 331 23.89 18.68 -16.61
CA LEU A 331 23.19 17.43 -16.96
C LEU A 331 24.15 16.38 -17.52
N THR A 332 25.10 16.80 -18.37
CA THR A 332 26.12 15.90 -18.95
C THR A 332 27.02 15.34 -17.85
N SER A 333 27.48 16.18 -16.93
CA SER A 333 28.34 15.75 -15.82
C SER A 333 27.60 14.81 -14.87
N ALA A 334 26.36 15.13 -14.50
CA ALA A 334 25.53 14.30 -13.64
C ALA A 334 25.18 12.93 -14.25
N SER A 335 25.15 12.82 -15.59
CA SER A 335 24.91 11.54 -16.28
C SER A 335 26.12 10.59 -16.30
N ASN A 336 27.32 11.09 -15.97
CA ASN A 336 28.56 10.31 -15.95
C ASN A 336 28.93 9.79 -14.54
N GLU A 337 28.12 10.09 -13.52
CA GLU A 337 28.22 9.56 -12.15
C GLU A 337 27.22 8.42 -11.91
#